data_AF-A0A7C6N9J3-F1
#
_entry.id   AF-A0A7C6N9J3-F1
#
_cell.length_a   1.000
_cell.length_b   1.000
_cell.length_c   1.000
_cell.angle_alpha   90.00
_cell.angle_beta   90.00
_cell.angle_gamma   90.00
#
_symmetry.space_group_name_H-M   'P 1'
#
loop_
_entity.id
_entity.type
_entity.pdbx_description
1 polymer ?
#
loop_
_entity_poly.entity_id
_entity_poly.type
_entity_poly.pdbx_seq_one_letter_code
_entity_poly.pdbx_strand_id
1 'polypeptide(L)'
;MIKTKYYAIPNAYFANYFKFLIGRVWKILPMSEEKNQHLKMYMESLQRELIGNMNLVEELKYDGYFITLLNKIEFLINEEYNHDICRKEIFECVELIKKLQNRYMINNEG
;
A
#
# COMPACT_ATOMS: atom_id res chain seq x y z
N MET A 1 18.01 8.17 -5.55
CA MET A 1 18.27 6.75 -5.16
C MET A 1 17.69 6.55 -3.76
N ILE A 2 16.93 5.48 -3.55
CA ILE A 2 16.32 5.17 -2.25
C ILE A 2 17.18 4.11 -1.57
N LYS A 3 17.50 4.32 -0.29
CA LYS A 3 18.30 3.37 0.48
C LYS A 3 17.41 2.22 0.94
N THR A 4 17.87 0.99 0.69
CA THR A 4 17.28 -0.21 1.29
C THR A 4 18.24 -0.79 2.33
N LYS A 5 17.80 -1.81 3.07
CA LYS A 5 18.66 -2.59 3.97
C LYS A 5 19.91 -3.18 3.31
N TYR A 6 19.89 -3.42 2.00
CA TYR A 6 20.98 -4.10 1.30
C TYR A 6 21.81 -3.14 0.44
N TYR A 7 21.15 -2.48 -0.51
CA TYR A 7 21.78 -1.54 -1.43
C TYR A 7 20.78 -0.46 -1.88
N ALA A 8 21.28 0.66 -2.38
CA ALA A 8 20.41 1.69 -2.90
C ALA A 8 19.85 1.29 -4.27
N ILE A 9 18.57 1.56 -4.52
CA ILE A 9 17.93 1.34 -5.82
C ILE A 9 17.47 2.67 -6.45
N PRO A 10 17.34 2.76 -7.78
CA PRO A 10 16.77 3.93 -8.44
C PRO A 10 15.38 4.25 -7.87
N ASN A 11 15.10 5.54 -7.61
CA ASN A 11 13.78 5.89 -7.09
C ASN A 11 12.68 5.55 -8.10
N ALA A 12 12.99 5.57 -9.41
CA ALA A 12 12.07 5.12 -10.45
C ALA A 12 11.65 3.64 -10.28
N TYR A 13 12.55 2.75 -9.85
CA TYR A 13 12.22 1.34 -9.63
C TYR A 13 11.31 1.19 -8.41
N PHE A 14 11.59 1.95 -7.35
CA PHE A 14 10.75 1.99 -6.17
C PHE A 14 9.38 2.63 -6.43
N ALA A 15 9.34 3.71 -7.23
CA ALA A 15 8.10 4.32 -7.69
C ALA A 15 7.23 3.36 -8.52
N ASN A 16 7.86 2.50 -9.32
CA ASN A 16 7.14 1.48 -10.10
C ASN A 16 6.48 0.43 -9.21
N TYR A 17 7.05 0.10 -8.05
CA TYR A 17 6.41 -0.79 -7.07
C TYR A 17 5.06 -0.23 -6.60
N PHE A 18 4.94 1.08 -6.36
CA PHE A 18 3.66 1.68 -5.96
C PHE A 18 2.58 1.55 -7.04
N LYS A 19 2.94 1.54 -8.33
CA LYS A 19 2.00 1.24 -9.43
C LYS A 19 1.42 -0.17 -9.31
N PHE A 20 2.25 -1.16 -8.98
CA PHE A 20 1.79 -2.53 -8.73
C PHE A 20 0.90 -2.60 -7.49
N LEU A 21 1.27 -1.88 -6.42
CA LEU A 21 0.51 -1.82 -5.17
C LEU A 21 -0.91 -1.25 -5.36
N ILE A 22 -1.07 -0.22 -6.22
CA ILE A 22 -2.39 0.31 -6.60
C ILE A 22 -3.29 -0.81 -7.14
N GLY A 23 -2.78 -1.65 -8.04
CA GLY A 23 -3.53 -2.77 -8.59
C GLY A 23 -3.94 -3.81 -7.54
N ARG A 24 -3.07 -4.06 -6.55
CA ARG A 24 -3.40 -4.94 -5.43
C ARG A 24 -4.51 -4.38 -4.55
N VAL A 25 -4.43 -3.10 -4.21
CA VAL A 25 -5.46 -2.44 -3.39
C VAL A 25 -6.80 -2.40 -4.13
N TRP A 26 -6.81 -2.08 -5.42
CA TRP A 26 -8.03 -2.11 -6.22
C TRP A 26 -8.73 -3.47 -6.24
N LYS A 27 -7.96 -4.57 -6.23
CA LYS A 27 -8.52 -5.94 -6.23
C LYS A 27 -9.39 -6.25 -5.00
N ILE A 28 -9.21 -5.54 -3.89
CA ILE A 28 -10.02 -5.72 -2.68
C ILE A 28 -11.50 -5.39 -2.96
N LEU A 29 -11.77 -4.37 -3.79
CA LEU A 29 -13.13 -3.92 -4.07
C LEU A 29 -14.01 -5.00 -4.73
N PRO A 30 -13.65 -5.58 -5.90
CA PRO A 30 -14.45 -6.65 -6.50
C PRO A 30 -14.49 -7.90 -5.61
N MET A 31 -13.42 -8.22 -4.87
CA MET A 31 -13.45 -9.34 -3.91
C MET A 31 -14.45 -9.12 -2.78
N SER A 32 -14.63 -7.87 -2.33
CA SER A 32 -15.66 -7.49 -1.35
C SER A 32 -17.07 -7.60 -1.94
N GLU A 33 -17.28 -7.12 -3.17
CA GLU A 33 -18.57 -7.19 -3.87
C GLU A 33 -19.02 -8.64 -4.09
N GLU A 34 -18.08 -9.51 -4.44
CA GLU A 34 -18.29 -10.94 -4.66
C GLU A 34 -18.41 -11.76 -3.36
N LYS A 35 -18.26 -11.13 -2.19
CA LYS A 35 -18.17 -11.81 -0.87
C LYS A 35 -17.16 -12.95 -0.89
N ASN A 36 -16.01 -12.72 -1.51
CA ASN A 36 -15.00 -13.72 -1.73
C ASN A 36 -14.45 -14.25 -0.39
N GLN A 37 -14.54 -15.56 -0.17
CA GLN A 37 -14.08 -16.21 1.07
C GLN A 37 -12.58 -16.00 1.38
N HIS A 38 -11.78 -15.68 0.36
CA HIS A 38 -10.34 -15.44 0.50
C HIS A 38 -9.98 -13.96 0.66
N LEU A 39 -10.97 -13.06 0.77
CA LEU A 39 -10.74 -11.62 0.90
C LEU A 39 -9.85 -11.27 2.10
N LYS A 40 -10.15 -11.81 3.29
CA LYS A 40 -9.33 -11.57 4.49
C LYS A 40 -7.89 -12.02 4.28
N MET A 41 -7.69 -13.25 3.81
CA MET A 41 -6.36 -13.82 3.52
C MET A 41 -5.57 -12.99 2.49
N TYR A 42 -6.27 -12.44 1.48
CA TYR A 42 -5.69 -11.55 0.49
C TYR A 42 -5.18 -10.24 1.12
N MET A 43 -5.99 -9.62 1.99
CA MET A 43 -5.61 -8.40 2.69
C MET A 43 -4.46 -8.64 3.68
N GLU A 44 -4.47 -9.76 4.42
CA GLU A 44 -3.34 -10.15 5.28
C GLU A 44 -2.05 -10.37 4.47
N SER A 45 -2.15 -10.95 3.27
CA SER A 45 -0.99 -11.06 2.37
C SER A 45 -0.48 -9.70 1.92
N LEU A 46 -1.38 -8.77 1.59
CA LEU A 46 -1.03 -7.40 1.25
C LEU A 46 -0.36 -6.70 2.44
N GLN A 47 -0.89 -6.85 3.64
CA GLN A 47 -0.30 -6.29 4.85
C GLN A 47 1.12 -6.81 5.10
N ARG A 48 1.35 -8.12 4.96
CA ARG A 48 2.69 -8.70 5.09
C ARG A 48 3.68 -8.11 4.07
N GLU A 49 3.25 -7.86 2.84
CA GLU A 49 4.06 -7.17 1.83
C GLU A 49 4.39 -5.73 2.25
N LEU A 50 3.41 -4.97 2.73
CA LEU A 50 3.61 -3.60 3.23
C LEU A 50 4.61 -3.57 4.40
N ILE A 51 4.46 -4.45 5.38
CA ILE A 51 5.40 -4.59 6.50
C ILE A 51 6.79 -4.96 5.99
N GLY A 52 6.87 -5.90 5.04
CA GLY A 52 8.12 -6.27 4.38
C GLY A 52 8.80 -5.08 3.70
N ASN A 53 8.03 -4.25 2.99
CA ASN A 53 8.54 -3.06 2.32
C ASN A 53 9.05 -2.02 3.32
N MET A 54 8.28 -1.72 4.37
CA MET A 54 8.70 -0.83 5.46
C MET A 54 9.97 -1.31 6.16
N ASN A 55 10.13 -2.63 6.26
CA ASN A 55 11.35 -3.22 6.79
C ASN A 55 12.51 -3.14 5.79
N LEU A 56 12.26 -3.19 4.49
CA LEU A 56 13.29 -3.09 3.45
C LEU A 56 13.76 -1.64 3.25
N VAL A 57 12.85 -0.68 3.29
CA VAL A 57 13.06 0.76 3.08
C VAL A 57 12.70 1.51 4.35
N GLU A 58 13.69 1.77 5.22
CA GLU A 58 13.44 2.32 6.56
C GLU A 58 12.80 3.71 6.55
N GLU A 59 13.00 4.50 5.49
CA GLU A 59 12.36 5.81 5.33
C GLU A 59 10.83 5.72 5.37
N LEU A 60 10.24 4.59 4.97
CA LEU A 60 8.79 4.39 5.04
C LEU A 60 8.26 4.32 6.47
N LYS A 61 9.09 3.94 7.45
CA LYS A 61 8.69 3.93 8.88
C LYS A 61 8.34 5.32 9.40
N TYR A 62 8.80 6.36 8.71
CA TYR A 62 8.57 7.77 9.05
C TYR A 62 7.65 8.46 8.04
N ASP A 63 7.14 7.74 7.04
CA ASP A 63 6.24 8.30 6.03
C ASP A 63 4.78 8.18 6.48
N GLY A 64 4.16 9.32 6.81
CA GLY A 64 2.77 9.36 7.28
C GLY A 64 1.76 8.80 6.27
N TYR A 65 2.00 8.89 4.95
CA TYR A 65 1.11 8.27 3.97
C TYR A 65 1.21 6.75 4.00
N PHE A 66 2.42 6.22 4.18
CA PHE A 66 2.64 4.78 4.27
C PHE A 66 2.06 4.20 5.56
N ILE A 67 2.27 4.85 6.70
CA ILE A 67 1.68 4.46 7.98
C ILE A 67 0.15 4.48 7.88
N THR A 68 -0.43 5.52 7.29
CA THR A 68 -1.89 5.61 7.11
C THR A 68 -2.42 4.48 6.23
N LEU A 69 -1.72 4.15 5.13
CA LEU A 69 -2.08 3.01 4.29
C LEU A 69 -2.09 1.69 5.09
N LEU A 70 -1.06 1.45 5.89
CA LEU A 70 -0.96 0.23 6.70
C LEU A 70 -2.10 0.15 7.73
N ASN A 71 -2.42 1.26 8.40
CA ASN A 71 -3.52 1.33 9.37
C ASN A 71 -4.88 1.05 8.74
N LYS A 72 -5.13 1.53 7.51
CA LYS A 72 -6.38 1.28 6.79
C LYS A 72 -6.53 -0.18 6.39
N ILE A 73 -5.44 -0.81 5.92
CA ILE A 73 -5.44 -2.25 5.63
C ILE A 73 -5.64 -3.07 6.93
N GLU A 74 -5.00 -2.67 8.04
CA GLU A 74 -5.19 -3.31 9.35
C GLU A 74 -6.67 -3.24 9.81
N PHE A 75 -7.31 -2.09 9.67
CA PHE A 75 -8.74 -1.91 9.95
C PHE A 75 -9.60 -2.88 9.13
N LEU A 76 -9.38 -2.96 7.81
CA LEU A 76 -10.15 -3.84 6.92
C LEU A 76 -9.91 -5.34 7.18
N ILE A 77 -8.88 -5.73 7.93
CA ILE A 77 -8.61 -7.13 8.28
C ILE A 77 -9.28 -7.53 9.59
N ASN A 78 -9.30 -6.62 10.56
CA ASN A 78 -9.59 -6.94 11.96
C ASN A 78 -10.95 -6.42 12.45
N GLU A 79 -11.51 -5.40 11.81
CA GLU A 79 -12.78 -4.79 12.21
C GLU A 79 -13.93 -5.23 11.31
N GLU A 80 -15.15 -5.12 11.84
CA GLU A 80 -16.37 -5.28 11.04
C GLU A 80 -16.64 -4.01 10.22
N TYR A 81 -17.02 -4.18 8.95
CA TYR A 81 -17.37 -3.08 8.06
C TYR A 81 -18.40 -3.51 7.03
N ASN A 82 -19.11 -2.52 6.48
CA ASN A 82 -19.97 -2.72 5.32
C ASN A 82 -19.21 -2.40 4.02
N HIS A 83 -19.82 -2.74 2.89
CA HIS A 83 -19.20 -2.54 1.58
C HIS A 83 -18.88 -1.07 1.26
N ASP A 84 -19.71 -0.12 1.73
CA ASP A 84 -19.48 1.30 1.48
C ASP A 84 -18.23 1.82 2.21
N ILE A 85 -18.00 1.36 3.44
CA ILE A 85 -16.77 1.62 4.20
C ILE A 85 -15.59 1.02 3.45
N CYS A 86 -15.67 -0.24 3.02
CA CYS A 86 -14.61 -0.88 2.24
C CYS A 86 -14.25 -0.06 0.99
N ARG A 87 -15.25 0.34 0.20
CA ARG A 87 -15.05 1.15 -1.01
C ARG A 87 -14.35 2.47 -0.69
N LYS A 88 -14.81 3.20 0.33
CA LYS A 88 -14.21 4.46 0.76
C LYS A 88 -12.74 4.26 1.14
N GLU A 89 -12.46 3.26 1.98
CA GLU A 89 -11.10 2.95 2.42
C GLU A 89 -10.18 2.58 1.26
N ILE A 90 -10.65 1.80 0.28
CA ILE A 90 -9.88 1.43 -0.91
C ILE A 90 -9.55 2.65 -1.78
N PHE A 91 -10.49 3.57 -1.99
CA PHE A 91 -10.21 4.79 -2.75
C PHE A 91 -9.18 5.67 -2.04
N GLU A 92 -9.31 5.84 -0.72
CA GLU A 92 -8.33 6.59 0.06
C GLU A 92 -6.95 5.91 0.04
N CYS A 93 -6.88 4.59 0.16
CA CYS A 93 -5.62 3.84 0.03
C CYS A 93 -4.95 4.07 -1.34
N VAL A 94 -5.72 4.06 -2.43
CA VAL A 94 -5.20 4.33 -3.78
C VAL A 94 -4.63 5.74 -3.87
N GLU A 95 -5.30 6.74 -3.32
CA GLU A 95 -4.80 8.12 -3.31
C GLU A 95 -3.53 8.27 -2.45
N LEU A 96 -3.44 7.59 -1.31
CA LEU A 96 -2.22 7.54 -0.50
C LEU A 96 -1.05 6.94 -1.28
N ILE A 97 -1.29 5.85 -2.01
CA ILE A 97 -0.25 5.20 -2.82
C ILE A 97 0.20 6.09 -3.97
N LYS A 98 -0.71 6.83 -4.62
CA LYS A 98 -0.32 7.82 -5.65
C LYS A 98 0.55 8.94 -5.07
N LYS A 99 0.24 9.43 -3.85
CA LYS A 99 1.08 10.43 -3.16
C LYS A 99 2.47 9.89 -2.86
N LEU A 100 2.58 8.65 -2.40
CA LEU A 100 3.86 7.95 -2.20
C LEU A 100 4.63 7.84 -3.52
N GLN A 101 3.97 7.35 -4.58
CA GLN A 101 4.58 7.23 -5.90
C GLN A 101 5.14 8.56 -6.38
N ASN A 102 4.37 9.63 -6.33
CA ASN A 102 4.79 10.96 -6.77
C ASN A 102 5.99 11.47 -5.97
N ARG A 103 5.99 11.31 -4.64
CA ARG A 103 7.12 11.69 -3.78
C ARG A 103 8.42 11.02 -4.22
N TYR A 104 8.39 9.72 -4.49
CA TYR A 104 9.59 8.99 -4.92
C TYR A 104 9.89 9.17 -6.42
N MET A 105 8.94 9.60 -7.25
CA MET A 105 9.23 10.03 -8.63
C MET A 105 9.89 11.40 -8.70
N ILE A 106 9.43 12.37 -7.92
CA ILE A 106 9.89 13.78 -7.97
C ILE A 106 11.31 13.92 -7.41
N ASN A 107 11.72 13.09 -6.44
CA ASN A 107 13.08 13.07 -5.92
C ASN A 107 14.15 12.53 -6.91
N ASN A 108 13.86 12.50 -8.22
CA ASN A 108 14.82 12.17 -9.30
C ASN A 108 15.40 13.40 -10.00
N GLU A 109 15.06 14.63 -9.60
CA GLU A 109 15.57 15.88 -10.22
C GLU A 109 16.47 16.71 -9.28
N GLY A 110 17.30 16.05 -8.47
CA GLY A 110 18.30 16.70 -7.61
C GLY A 110 19.71 16.22 -7.91
#